data_AF-A0A7S1GJE2-F1
#
_entry.id   AF-A0A7S1GJE2-F1
#
_cell.length_a   1.000
_cell.length_b   1.000
_cell.length_c   1.000
_cell.angle_alpha   90.00
_cell.angle_beta   90.00
_cell.angle_gamma   90.00
#
_symmetry.space_group_name_H-M   'P 1'
#
loop_
_entity.id
_entity.type
_entity.pdbx_description
1 polymer ?
#
loop_
_entity_poly.entity_id
_entity_poly.type
_entity_poly.pdbx_seq_one_letter_code
_entity_poly.pdbx_strand_id
1 'polypeptide(L)'
;NIPVTEYMAPSIRSAVAASTLYQTEPLLNSTTAQPLPFSTRLFQNSVESDKLILSLVSRNATTPDIVLQVNVPTFYAGLMAFVGWFFFALFGGIGLAAMPMDLILSFTNRPRHMTPEEFAEAQLSIQERVNEMVDIGEQVKREREEKEKTGQTSGGFGSFFSLEKRKEASSERKTMKEFKAAVYLLEKDVEDFQACSASYEKYNPLLPYINLLLGICAFILSALWVLHVALYVLPNRPLSSFLNSYFEWFDLWFPLFGVLSVALFTVYL
;
A
#
# COMPACT_ATOMS: atom_id res chain seq x y z
N ASN A 1 -39.47 12.80 1.44
CA ASN A 1 -39.32 14.23 1.11
C ASN A 1 -37.91 14.50 0.63
N ILE A 2 -37.72 14.52 -0.68
CA ILE A 2 -36.47 15.01 -1.28
C ILE A 2 -36.53 16.53 -1.16
N PRO A 3 -35.55 17.20 -0.52
CA PRO A 3 -35.57 18.66 -0.44
C PRO A 3 -35.50 19.22 -1.87
N VAL A 4 -36.50 20.01 -2.23
CA VAL A 4 -36.48 20.81 -3.45
C VAL A 4 -35.46 21.92 -3.21
N THR A 5 -34.23 21.71 -3.66
CA THR A 5 -33.27 22.80 -3.78
C THR A 5 -33.71 23.67 -4.94
N GLU A 6 -34.15 24.89 -4.64
CA GLU A 6 -34.40 25.90 -5.66
C GLU A 6 -33.07 26.24 -6.35
N TYR A 7 -32.91 25.79 -7.59
CA TYR A 7 -31.81 26.22 -8.43
C TYR A 7 -32.20 27.53 -9.10
N MET A 8 -31.53 28.63 -8.76
CA MET A 8 -31.64 29.86 -9.57
C MET A 8 -31.03 29.61 -10.94
N ALA A 9 -31.85 29.69 -11.99
CA ALA A 9 -31.38 29.63 -13.37
C ALA A 9 -30.39 30.78 -13.66
N PRO A 10 -29.42 30.58 -14.58
CA PRO A 10 -28.48 31.64 -14.96
C PRO A 10 -29.22 32.88 -15.47
N SER A 11 -28.75 34.07 -15.06
CA SER A 11 -29.34 35.35 -15.49
C SER A 11 -29.21 35.51 -17.00
N ILE A 12 -30.34 35.45 -17.71
CA ILE A 12 -30.41 35.74 -19.14
C ILE A 12 -30.28 37.26 -19.29
N ARG A 13 -29.40 37.74 -20.18
CA ARG A 13 -29.30 39.18 -20.49
C ARG A 13 -30.68 39.71 -20.87
N SER A 14 -31.15 40.75 -20.19
CA SER A 14 -32.52 41.33 -20.19
C SER A 14 -33.00 41.93 -21.54
N ALA A 15 -32.54 41.41 -22.68
CA ALA A 15 -32.85 41.94 -24.00
C ALA A 15 -33.27 40.83 -24.98
N VAL A 16 -34.09 39.88 -24.53
CA VAL A 16 -34.83 39.01 -25.47
C VAL A 16 -36.30 39.35 -25.36
N ALA A 17 -36.76 40.05 -26.40
CA ALA A 17 -38.14 40.38 -26.67
C ALA A 17 -39.04 39.14 -26.63
N ALA A 18 -40.34 39.37 -26.53
CA ALA A 18 -41.44 38.41 -26.45
C ALA A 18 -41.53 37.32 -27.56
N SER A 19 -40.47 37.07 -28.34
CA SER A 19 -40.39 36.08 -29.42
C SER A 19 -39.78 34.73 -29.04
N THR A 20 -39.37 34.52 -27.78
CA THR A 20 -38.95 33.19 -27.28
C THR A 20 -39.88 32.69 -26.17
N LEU A 21 -41.19 32.81 -26.39
CA LEU A 21 -42.17 32.06 -25.61
C LEU A 21 -42.19 30.63 -26.13
N TYR A 22 -41.65 29.69 -25.36
CA TYR A 22 -41.92 28.28 -25.59
C TYR A 22 -43.38 28.02 -25.21
N GLN A 23 -44.27 27.95 -26.19
CA GLN A 23 -45.58 27.33 -25.98
C GLN A 23 -45.37 25.83 -25.80
N THR A 24 -45.31 25.39 -24.55
CA THR A 24 -45.36 23.96 -24.22
C THR A 24 -46.83 23.57 -24.18
N GLU A 25 -47.38 23.11 -25.30
CA GLU A 25 -48.65 22.39 -25.26
C GLU A 25 -48.39 21.01 -24.62
N PRO A 26 -49.15 20.62 -23.58
CA PRO A 26 -49.00 19.32 -22.96
C PRO A 26 -49.34 18.24 -23.98
N LEU A 27 -48.38 17.38 -24.30
CA LEU A 27 -48.63 16.21 -25.13
C LEU A 27 -49.49 15.23 -24.32
N LEU A 28 -50.73 15.05 -24.77
CA LEU A 28 -51.67 14.12 -24.19
C LEU A 28 -51.36 12.71 -24.68
N ASN A 29 -51.43 11.74 -23.79
CA ASN A 29 -51.37 10.32 -24.15
C ASN A 29 -52.52 10.01 -25.11
N SER A 30 -52.22 9.42 -26.28
CA SER A 30 -53.22 9.11 -27.32
C SER A 30 -54.33 8.18 -26.83
N THR A 31 -54.08 7.41 -25.77
CA THR A 31 -54.98 6.38 -25.25
C THR A 31 -55.77 6.86 -24.02
N THR A 32 -55.20 7.74 -23.20
CA THR A 32 -55.83 8.20 -21.94
C THR A 32 -56.17 9.68 -21.90
N ALA A 33 -55.79 10.46 -22.92
CA ALA A 33 -55.96 11.92 -22.98
C ALA A 33 -55.45 12.66 -21.72
N GLN A 34 -54.55 12.04 -20.97
CA GLN A 34 -53.88 12.63 -19.81
C GLN A 34 -52.52 13.19 -20.24
N PRO A 35 -52.05 14.30 -19.66
CA PRO A 35 -50.75 14.87 -19.97
C PRO A 35 -49.64 13.88 -19.62
N LEU A 36 -48.73 13.63 -20.56
CA LEU A 36 -47.58 12.74 -20.33
C LEU A 36 -46.65 13.37 -19.28
N PRO A 37 -46.13 12.57 -18.32
CA PRO A 37 -45.26 13.09 -17.25
C PRO A 37 -43.89 13.57 -17.75
N PHE A 38 -43.49 13.18 -18.96
CA PHE A 38 -42.28 13.64 -19.63
C PHE A 38 -42.49 13.65 -21.15
N SER A 39 -41.99 14.68 -21.84
CA SER A 39 -41.96 14.72 -23.30
C SER A 39 -40.68 14.07 -23.82
N THR A 40 -40.77 13.20 -24.82
CA THR A 40 -39.61 12.60 -25.50
C THR A 40 -38.69 13.63 -26.16
N ARG A 41 -39.17 14.87 -26.37
CA ARG A 41 -38.34 15.99 -26.84
C ARG A 41 -37.29 16.44 -25.82
N LEU A 42 -37.46 16.13 -24.54
CA LEU A 42 -36.48 16.44 -23.49
C LEU A 42 -35.18 15.61 -23.62
N PHE A 43 -35.21 14.52 -24.40
CA PHE A 43 -34.05 13.67 -24.68
C PHE A 43 -33.47 13.88 -26.08
N GLN A 44 -33.97 14.86 -26.85
CA GLN A 44 -33.41 15.16 -28.16
C GLN A 44 -32.11 15.96 -28.04
N ASN A 45 -31.19 15.74 -28.98
CA ASN A 45 -29.95 16.52 -29.06
C ASN A 45 -30.26 18.01 -29.18
N SER A 46 -29.43 18.84 -28.53
CA SER A 46 -29.60 20.30 -28.45
C SER A 46 -29.96 20.92 -29.80
N VAL A 47 -31.12 21.56 -29.88
CA VAL A 47 -31.60 22.25 -31.08
C VAL A 47 -30.86 23.58 -31.23
N GLU A 48 -30.88 24.17 -32.42
CA GLU A 48 -30.21 25.45 -32.71
C GLU A 48 -30.66 26.59 -31.79
N SER A 49 -31.92 26.55 -31.32
CA SER A 49 -32.46 27.44 -30.27
C SER A 49 -31.73 27.29 -28.92
N ASP A 50 -31.32 26.08 -28.56
CA ASP A 50 -30.65 25.81 -27.28
C ASP A 50 -29.22 26.33 -27.30
N LYS A 51 -28.56 26.29 -28.47
CA LYS A 51 -27.25 26.92 -28.68
C LYS A 51 -27.32 28.44 -28.55
N LEU A 52 -28.39 29.05 -29.05
CA LEU A 52 -28.63 30.49 -28.87
C LEU A 52 -28.86 30.84 -27.40
N ILE A 53 -29.66 30.06 -26.66
CA ILE A 53 -29.85 30.25 -25.21
C ILE A 53 -28.52 30.10 -24.47
N LEU A 54 -27.72 29.07 -24.78
CA LEU A 54 -26.40 28.86 -24.19
C LEU A 54 -25.47 30.05 -24.44
N SER A 55 -25.54 30.66 -25.63
CA SER A 55 -24.76 31.87 -25.95
C SER A 55 -25.25 33.12 -25.21
N LEU A 56 -26.52 33.14 -24.80
CA LEU A 56 -27.15 34.21 -24.04
C LEU A 56 -26.99 34.03 -22.52
N VAL A 57 -26.64 32.82 -22.08
CA VAL A 57 -26.20 32.52 -20.71
C VAL A 57 -24.86 33.21 -20.49
N SER A 58 -24.93 34.44 -19.99
CA SER A 58 -23.75 35.15 -19.48
C SER A 58 -23.33 34.48 -18.18
N ARG A 59 -22.03 34.18 -18.02
CA ARG A 59 -21.50 33.88 -16.68
C ARG A 59 -21.85 35.06 -15.79
N ASN A 60 -22.67 34.82 -14.77
CA ASN A 60 -22.86 35.80 -13.72
C ASN A 60 -21.48 35.96 -13.07
N ALA A 61 -20.87 37.15 -13.14
CA ALA A 61 -19.51 37.38 -12.62
C ALA A 61 -19.41 37.12 -11.11
N THR A 62 -20.55 37.09 -10.43
CA THR A 62 -20.73 36.53 -9.10
C THR A 62 -21.05 35.05 -9.21
N THR A 63 -20.08 34.20 -9.55
CA THR A 63 -20.14 32.81 -9.12
C THR A 63 -20.14 32.86 -7.59
N PRO A 64 -21.22 32.50 -6.89
CA PRO A 64 -21.13 32.35 -5.45
C PRO A 64 -20.09 31.26 -5.22
N ASP A 65 -19.03 31.58 -4.47
CA ASP A 65 -18.10 30.57 -4.00
C ASP A 65 -18.93 29.45 -3.37
N ILE A 66 -18.74 28.22 -3.85
CA ILE A 66 -19.45 27.07 -3.29
C ILE A 66 -18.83 26.83 -1.92
N VAL A 67 -19.38 27.49 -0.91
CA VAL A 67 -18.95 27.33 0.48
C VAL A 67 -19.49 26.00 0.98
N LEU A 68 -18.67 24.95 0.87
CA LEU A 68 -18.94 23.66 1.48
C LEU A 68 -18.75 23.78 2.99
N GLN A 69 -19.84 23.92 3.72
CA GLN A 69 -19.83 23.83 5.17
C GLN A 69 -19.58 22.37 5.57
N VAL A 70 -18.36 22.07 6.00
CA VAL A 70 -18.00 20.75 6.54
C VAL A 70 -17.98 20.80 8.05
N ASN A 71 -18.60 19.79 8.67
CA ASN A 71 -18.54 19.62 10.11
C ASN A 71 -17.11 19.21 10.52
N VAL A 72 -16.68 19.62 11.72
CA VAL A 72 -15.33 19.37 12.25
C VAL A 72 -14.93 17.87 12.18
N PRO A 73 -15.81 16.89 12.48
CA PRO A 73 -15.48 15.47 12.33
C PRO A 73 -15.19 15.06 10.89
N THR A 74 -15.92 15.61 9.92
CA THR A 74 -15.71 15.33 8.49
C THR A 74 -14.36 15.87 8.01
N PHE A 75 -13.96 17.03 8.52
CA PHE A 75 -12.64 17.59 8.24
C PHE A 75 -11.51 16.68 8.77
N TYR A 76 -11.57 16.26 10.03
CA TYR A 76 -10.56 15.35 10.59
C TYR A 76 -10.57 13.96 9.95
N ALA A 77 -11.74 13.43 9.60
CA ALA A 77 -11.85 12.19 8.86
C ALA A 77 -11.20 12.29 7.46
N GLY A 78 -11.42 13.40 6.75
CA GLY A 78 -10.76 13.67 5.47
C GLY A 78 -9.25 13.82 5.60
N LEU A 79 -8.78 14.51 6.65
CA LEU A 79 -7.35 14.64 6.95
C LEU A 79 -6.71 13.29 7.27
N MET A 80 -7.36 12.45 8.07
CA MET A 80 -6.88 11.09 8.40
C MET A 80 -6.90 10.18 7.18
N ALA A 81 -7.91 10.28 6.30
CA ALA A 81 -7.95 9.54 5.05
C ALA A 81 -6.83 9.99 4.09
N PHE A 82 -6.55 11.29 4.01
CA PHE A 82 -5.46 11.82 3.19
C PHE A 82 -4.09 11.34 3.68
N VAL A 83 -3.83 11.40 4.98
CA VAL A 83 -2.58 10.88 5.57
C VAL A 83 -2.51 9.35 5.42
N GLY A 84 -3.61 8.66 5.71
CA GLY A 84 -3.72 7.20 5.62
C GLY A 84 -3.43 6.67 4.21
N TRP A 85 -3.84 7.40 3.17
CA TRP A 85 -3.52 7.05 1.78
C TRP A 85 -2.00 6.96 1.53
N PHE A 86 -1.19 7.86 2.10
CA PHE A 86 0.28 7.79 1.95
C PHE A 86 0.87 6.58 2.64
N PHE A 87 0.44 6.28 3.87
CA PHE A 87 0.87 5.08 4.60
C PHE A 87 0.42 3.80 3.87
N PHE A 88 -0.80 3.77 3.37
CA PHE A 88 -1.35 2.66 2.58
C PHE A 88 -0.54 2.43 1.30
N ALA A 89 -0.21 3.49 0.56
CA ALA A 89 0.57 3.38 -0.67
C ALA A 89 2.01 2.89 -0.42
N LEU A 90 2.62 3.29 0.71
CA LEU A 90 3.99 2.91 1.05
C LEU A 90 4.08 1.52 1.69
N PHE A 91 3.24 1.23 2.69
CA PHE A 91 3.31 0.02 3.50
C PHE A 91 2.34 -1.07 3.06
N GLY A 92 1.19 -0.73 2.47
CA GLY A 92 0.17 -1.70 2.09
C GLY A 92 0.71 -2.76 1.12
N GLY A 93 1.44 -2.34 0.08
CA GLY A 93 2.06 -3.29 -0.86
C GLY A 93 3.12 -4.19 -0.20
N ILE A 94 3.90 -3.65 0.73
CA ILE A 94 4.95 -4.39 1.43
C ILE A 94 4.32 -5.40 2.40
N GLY A 95 3.32 -5.00 3.18
CA GLY A 95 2.62 -5.86 4.13
C GLY A 95 1.89 -7.02 3.47
N LEU A 96 1.20 -6.75 2.36
CA LEU A 96 0.48 -7.76 1.58
C LEU A 96 1.42 -8.86 1.03
N ALA A 97 2.69 -8.54 0.74
CA ALA A 97 3.67 -9.49 0.21
C ALA A 97 4.54 -10.15 1.30
N ALA A 98 4.98 -9.37 2.29
CA ALA A 98 5.94 -9.82 3.31
C ALA A 98 5.30 -10.80 4.30
N MET A 99 4.09 -10.53 4.78
CA MET A 99 3.45 -11.39 5.79
C MET A 99 3.27 -12.86 5.33
N PRO A 100 2.66 -13.16 4.17
CA PRO A 100 2.55 -14.55 3.72
C PRO A 100 3.92 -15.18 3.46
N MET A 101 4.88 -14.41 2.97
CA MET A 101 6.24 -14.89 2.68
C MET A 101 6.99 -15.28 3.97
N ASP A 102 6.97 -14.43 4.98
CA ASP A 102 7.65 -14.67 6.26
C ASP A 102 7.08 -15.90 6.97
N LEU A 103 5.76 -16.09 6.94
CA LEU A 103 5.11 -17.25 7.56
C LEU A 103 5.47 -18.56 6.85
N ILE A 104 5.54 -18.56 5.51
CA ILE A 104 5.97 -19.74 4.74
C ILE A 104 7.46 -20.05 4.95
N LEU A 105 8.31 -19.02 5.02
CA LEU A 105 9.73 -19.17 5.31
C LEU A 105 9.96 -19.74 6.71
N SER A 106 9.16 -19.33 7.70
CA SER A 106 9.24 -19.87 9.07
C SER A 106 8.97 -21.38 9.13
N PHE A 107 8.15 -21.91 8.23
CA PHE A 107 7.90 -23.35 8.13
C PHE A 107 9.02 -24.09 7.37
N THR A 108 9.55 -23.45 6.31
CA THR A 108 10.61 -24.04 5.48
C THR A 108 11.93 -24.12 6.24
N ASN A 109 12.31 -23.04 6.93
CA ASN A 109 13.55 -22.92 7.69
C ASN A 109 13.48 -23.51 9.11
N ARG A 110 12.58 -24.47 9.34
CA ARG A 110 12.46 -25.13 10.64
C ARG A 110 13.73 -25.96 10.94
N PRO A 111 14.22 -25.98 12.19
CA PRO A 111 15.30 -26.87 12.59
C PRO A 111 14.95 -28.33 12.29
N ARG A 112 15.88 -29.06 11.68
CA ARG A 112 15.73 -30.50 11.41
C ARG A 112 16.75 -31.27 12.23
N HIS A 113 16.38 -32.48 12.61
CA HIS A 113 17.30 -33.38 13.29
C HIS A 113 18.46 -33.74 12.35
N MET A 114 19.68 -33.53 12.82
CA MET A 114 20.93 -33.85 12.10
C MET A 114 21.53 -35.12 12.71
N THR A 115 22.15 -35.97 11.89
CA THR A 115 22.83 -37.17 12.42
C THR A 115 24.09 -36.75 13.21
N PRO A 116 24.59 -37.57 14.15
CA PRO A 116 25.78 -37.22 14.94
C PRO A 116 27.03 -36.99 14.08
N GLU A 117 27.14 -37.70 12.95
CA GLU A 117 28.24 -37.55 12.00
C GLU A 117 28.15 -36.20 11.27
N GLU A 118 26.99 -35.88 10.69
CA GLU A 118 26.73 -34.58 10.07
C GLU A 118 26.91 -33.42 11.08
N PHE A 119 26.55 -33.64 12.34
CA PHE A 119 26.74 -32.66 13.43
C PHE A 119 28.21 -32.35 13.67
N ALA A 120 29.06 -33.37 13.77
CA ALA A 120 30.49 -33.19 13.95
C ALA A 120 31.12 -32.47 12.75
N GLU A 121 30.72 -32.83 11.53
CA GLU A 121 31.18 -32.16 10.31
C GLU A 121 30.76 -30.69 10.25
N ALA A 122 29.50 -30.39 10.56
CA ALA A 122 28.99 -29.02 10.61
C ALA A 122 29.71 -28.19 11.68
N GLN A 123 29.94 -28.75 12.86
CA GLN A 123 30.69 -28.09 13.93
C GLN A 123 32.12 -27.74 13.51
N LEU A 124 32.81 -28.68 12.86
CA LEU A 124 34.15 -28.45 12.32
C LEU A 124 34.14 -27.37 11.23
N SER A 125 33.16 -27.41 10.32
CA SER A 125 33.05 -26.41 9.25
C SER A 125 32.79 -24.99 9.76
N ILE A 126 31.99 -24.84 10.82
CA ILE A 126 31.75 -23.55 11.47
C ILE A 126 33.01 -23.09 12.20
N GLN A 127 33.70 -23.99 12.90
CA GLN A 127 34.95 -23.67 13.57
C GLN A 127 36.02 -23.18 12.59
N GLU A 128 36.16 -23.84 11.43
CA GLU A 128 37.08 -23.42 10.36
C GLU A 128 36.73 -22.02 9.84
N ARG A 129 35.45 -21.76 9.54
CA ARG A 129 34.98 -20.43 9.10
C ARG A 129 35.20 -19.33 10.15
N VAL A 130 35.00 -19.64 11.43
CA VAL A 130 35.26 -18.71 12.54
C VAL A 130 36.75 -18.38 12.59
N ASN A 131 37.63 -19.37 12.48
CA ASN A 131 39.06 -19.15 12.46
C ASN A 131 39.49 -18.31 11.25
N GLU A 132 38.97 -18.60 10.05
CA GLU A 132 39.23 -17.80 8.86
C GLU A 132 38.76 -16.34 9.05
N MET A 133 37.59 -16.12 9.66
CA MET A 133 37.07 -14.77 9.92
C MET A 133 37.90 -14.01 10.95
N VAL A 134 38.44 -14.72 11.97
CA VAL A 134 39.36 -14.13 12.95
C VAL A 134 40.66 -13.72 12.25
N ASP A 135 41.22 -14.58 11.39
CA ASP A 135 42.44 -14.27 10.63
C ASP A 135 42.25 -13.05 9.71
N ILE A 136 41.11 -12.97 9.00
CA ILE A 136 40.75 -11.79 8.19
C ILE A 136 40.61 -10.56 9.09
N GLY A 137 39.98 -10.69 10.26
CA GLY A 137 39.83 -9.61 11.23
C GLY A 137 41.16 -9.09 11.75
N GLU A 138 42.12 -9.98 12.02
CA GLU A 138 43.48 -9.64 12.43
C GLU A 138 44.25 -8.93 11.31
N GLN A 139 44.11 -9.39 10.06
CA GLN A 139 44.71 -8.74 8.90
C GLN A 139 44.17 -7.31 8.71
N VAL A 140 42.86 -7.12 8.78
CA VAL A 140 42.22 -5.79 8.69
C VAL A 140 42.67 -4.87 9.82
N LYS A 141 42.86 -5.41 11.04
CA LYS A 141 43.39 -4.64 12.17
C LYS A 141 44.85 -4.23 11.93
N ARG A 142 45.69 -5.15 11.46
CA ARG A 142 47.11 -4.88 11.17
C ARG A 142 47.26 -3.82 10.07
N GLU A 143 46.49 -3.92 8.99
CA GLU A 143 46.48 -2.93 7.91
C GLU A 143 46.13 -1.51 8.43
N ARG A 144 45.20 -1.40 9.38
CA ARG A 144 44.89 -0.10 10.01
C ARG A 144 46.00 0.43 10.88
N GLU A 145 46.60 -0.42 11.72
CA GLU A 145 47.71 -0.04 12.59
C GLU A 145 48.94 0.40 11.79
N GLU A 146 49.22 -0.24 10.64
CA GLU A 146 50.29 0.13 9.72
C GLU A 146 50.02 1.49 9.06
N LYS A 147 48.77 1.77 8.65
CA LYS A 147 48.36 3.06 8.08
C LYS A 147 48.38 4.20 9.10
N GLU A 148 48.03 3.92 10.35
CA GLU A 148 48.13 4.88 11.46
C GLU A 148 49.60 5.25 11.75
N LYS A 149 50.50 4.25 11.78
CA LYS A 149 51.95 4.46 11.94
C LYS A 149 52.59 5.22 10.78
N THR A 150 52.06 5.05 9.57
CA THR A 150 52.51 5.75 8.35
C THR A 150 52.03 7.22 8.30
N GLY A 151 51.26 7.67 9.29
CA GLY A 151 50.84 9.07 9.39
C GLY A 151 49.78 9.50 8.36
N GLN A 152 49.10 8.54 7.72
CA GLN A 152 47.91 8.81 6.90
C GLN A 152 46.66 9.00 7.79
N THR A 153 46.76 9.82 8.83
CA THR A 153 45.63 10.10 9.74
C THR A 153 44.66 11.09 9.08
N SER A 154 43.43 10.60 8.89
CA SER A 154 42.32 11.20 8.15
C SER A 154 41.53 12.22 8.99
N GLY A 155 42.21 13.19 9.60
CA GLY A 155 41.58 14.15 10.53
C GLY A 155 41.76 15.65 10.24
N GLY A 156 42.58 16.03 9.25
CA GLY A 156 42.93 17.44 9.01
C GLY A 156 42.09 18.14 7.93
N PHE A 157 41.90 19.46 8.09
CA PHE A 157 41.19 20.36 7.16
C PHE A 157 41.70 20.29 5.69
N GLY A 158 42.96 19.88 5.48
CA GLY A 158 43.54 19.63 4.15
C GLY A 158 43.11 18.32 3.45
N SER A 159 42.51 17.37 4.18
CA SER A 159 42.07 16.07 3.65
C SER A 159 40.81 16.17 2.76
N PHE A 160 40.02 17.23 2.92
CA PHE A 160 38.82 17.47 2.12
C PHE A 160 39.09 17.68 0.63
N PHE A 161 40.28 18.17 0.26
CA PHE A 161 40.64 18.53 -1.11
C PHE A 161 41.37 17.42 -1.88
N SER A 162 41.86 16.37 -1.23
CA SER A 162 42.55 15.25 -1.90
C SER A 162 41.56 14.14 -2.26
N LEU A 163 41.23 14.04 -3.55
CA LEU A 163 40.31 13.04 -4.12
C LEU A 163 40.77 11.60 -3.81
N GLU A 164 42.08 11.38 -3.80
CA GLU A 164 42.73 10.07 -3.62
C GLU A 164 42.55 9.53 -2.19
N LYS A 165 42.68 10.40 -1.18
CA LYS A 165 42.45 10.01 0.24
C LYS A 165 40.97 9.78 0.55
N ARG A 166 40.04 10.49 -0.11
CA ARG A 166 38.60 10.19 -0.01
C ARG A 166 38.25 8.84 -0.63
N LYS A 167 38.89 8.49 -1.74
CA LYS A 167 38.72 7.19 -2.39
C LYS A 167 39.22 6.05 -1.50
N GLU A 168 40.39 6.22 -0.90
CA GLU A 168 40.98 5.22 0.02
C GLU A 168 40.16 5.04 1.30
N ALA A 169 39.73 6.14 1.94
CA ALA A 169 38.83 6.09 3.09
C ALA A 169 37.45 5.49 2.76
N SER A 170 36.97 5.62 1.52
CA SER A 170 35.74 4.98 1.07
C SER A 170 35.93 3.46 0.86
N SER A 171 37.07 3.02 0.32
CA SER A 171 37.36 1.58 0.20
C SER A 171 37.50 0.91 1.56
N GLU A 172 38.14 1.56 2.53
CA GLU A 172 38.27 1.02 3.90
C GLU A 172 36.92 0.90 4.62
N ARG A 173 36.04 1.88 4.42
CA ARG A 173 34.67 1.80 4.94
C ARG A 173 33.89 0.68 4.26
N LYS A 174 34.15 0.41 2.98
CA LYS A 174 33.50 -0.67 2.23
C LYS A 174 33.99 -2.03 2.72
N THR A 175 35.30 -2.25 2.84
CA THR A 175 35.86 -3.51 3.35
C THR A 175 35.40 -3.79 4.79
N MET A 176 35.33 -2.76 5.64
CA MET A 176 34.77 -2.91 7.00
C MET A 176 33.29 -3.30 7.00
N LYS A 177 32.49 -2.75 6.08
CA LYS A 177 31.07 -3.08 5.96
C LYS A 177 30.89 -4.52 5.48
N GLU A 178 31.69 -4.95 4.52
CA GLU A 178 31.70 -6.32 4.00
C GLU A 178 32.11 -7.32 5.10
N PHE A 179 33.16 -7.00 5.87
CA PHE A 179 33.56 -7.79 7.02
C PHE A 179 32.44 -7.90 8.08
N LYS A 180 31.80 -6.78 8.45
CA LYS A 180 30.65 -6.81 9.37
C LYS A 180 29.49 -7.65 8.85
N ALA A 181 29.21 -7.58 7.54
CA ALA A 181 28.15 -8.39 6.93
C ALA A 181 28.50 -9.89 6.96
N ALA A 182 29.77 -10.24 6.73
CA ALA A 182 30.25 -11.61 6.81
C ALA A 182 30.19 -12.16 8.25
N VAL A 183 30.57 -11.36 9.25
CA VAL A 183 30.43 -11.72 10.67
C VAL A 183 28.97 -11.91 11.05
N TYR A 184 28.07 -11.03 10.61
CA TYR A 184 26.63 -11.17 10.87
C TYR A 184 26.05 -12.47 10.28
N LEU A 185 26.49 -12.86 9.08
CA LEU A 185 26.06 -14.12 8.46
C LEU A 185 26.59 -15.33 9.24
N LEU A 186 27.83 -15.26 9.73
CA LEU A 186 28.42 -16.30 10.56
C LEU A 186 27.72 -16.43 11.93
N GLU A 187 27.36 -15.32 12.57
CA GLU A 187 26.58 -15.31 13.81
C GLU A 187 25.22 -16.00 13.59
N LYS A 188 24.56 -15.69 12.47
CA LYS A 188 23.31 -16.35 12.07
C LYS A 188 23.48 -17.87 11.87
N ASP A 189 24.55 -18.30 11.19
CA ASP A 189 24.86 -19.72 11.00
C ASP A 189 25.05 -20.44 12.35
N VAL A 190 25.70 -19.78 13.32
CA VAL A 190 25.89 -20.30 14.69
C VAL A 190 24.56 -20.37 15.45
N GLU A 191 23.71 -19.34 15.36
CA GLU A 191 22.36 -19.35 15.94
C GLU A 191 21.51 -20.48 15.38
N ASP A 192 21.52 -20.68 14.05
CA ASP A 192 20.80 -21.76 13.39
C ASP A 192 21.33 -23.15 13.83
N PHE A 193 22.65 -23.29 14.00
CA PHE A 193 23.28 -24.50 14.54
C PHE A 193 22.91 -24.76 16.02
N GLN A 194 22.86 -23.72 16.85
CA GLN A 194 22.41 -23.81 18.24
C GLN A 194 20.91 -24.16 18.35
N ALA A 195 20.09 -23.63 17.44
CA ALA A 195 18.66 -23.94 17.38
C ALA A 195 18.41 -25.43 17.07
N CYS A 196 19.26 -26.04 16.23
CA CYS A 196 19.21 -27.47 15.93
C CYS A 196 19.67 -28.38 17.08
N SER A 197 20.49 -27.90 18.02
CA SER A 197 21.08 -28.71 19.09
C SER A 197 20.46 -28.46 20.46
N ALA A 198 20.60 -27.25 21.01
CA ALA A 198 20.23 -26.93 22.39
C ALA A 198 18.74 -26.61 22.55
N SER A 199 18.11 -26.06 21.51
CA SER A 199 16.70 -25.64 21.56
C SER A 199 15.73 -26.68 21.00
N TYR A 200 16.21 -27.80 20.45
CA TYR A 200 15.38 -28.84 19.85
C TYR A 200 14.47 -29.53 20.87
N GLU A 201 14.97 -29.81 22.08
CA GLU A 201 14.18 -30.45 23.15
C GLU A 201 13.00 -29.59 23.64
N LYS A 202 13.10 -28.26 23.49
CA LYS A 202 12.06 -27.30 23.88
C LYS A 202 11.19 -26.85 22.70
N TYR A 203 11.46 -27.35 21.49
CA TYR A 203 10.80 -26.89 20.28
C TYR A 203 9.42 -27.52 20.12
N ASN A 204 8.37 -26.69 20.15
CA ASN A 204 7.01 -27.16 19.93
C ASN A 204 6.79 -27.45 18.44
N PRO A 205 6.61 -28.72 18.03
CA PRO A 205 6.48 -29.08 16.62
C PRO A 205 5.19 -28.56 15.99
N LEU A 206 4.22 -28.08 16.78
CA LEU A 206 2.95 -27.54 16.32
C LEU A 206 3.06 -26.09 15.80
N LEU A 207 4.01 -25.30 16.29
CA LEU A 207 4.16 -23.90 15.91
C LEU A 207 4.39 -23.71 14.39
N PRO A 208 5.27 -24.49 13.73
CA PRO A 208 5.47 -24.38 12.29
C PRO A 208 4.22 -24.68 11.47
N TYR A 209 3.42 -25.67 11.87
CA TYR A 209 2.19 -26.01 11.14
C TYR A 209 1.12 -24.92 11.27
N ILE A 210 1.03 -24.27 12.44
CA ILE A 210 0.15 -23.12 12.64
C ILE A 210 0.61 -21.95 11.75
N ASN A 211 1.92 -21.68 11.70
CA ASN A 211 2.47 -20.64 10.84
C ASN A 211 2.21 -20.94 9.35
N LEU A 212 2.29 -22.20 8.92
CA LEU A 212 1.97 -22.58 7.55
C LEU A 212 0.48 -22.37 7.24
N LEU A 213 -0.42 -22.78 8.14
CA LEU A 213 -1.85 -22.58 7.97
C LEU A 213 -2.17 -21.07 7.87
N LEU A 214 -1.62 -20.27 8.79
CA LEU A 214 -1.83 -18.83 8.82
C LEU A 214 -1.19 -18.15 7.61
N GLY A 215 -0.06 -18.65 7.11
CA GLY A 215 0.58 -18.21 5.88
C GLY A 215 -0.28 -18.47 4.63
N ILE A 216 -0.92 -19.64 4.53
CA ILE A 216 -1.88 -19.94 3.45
C ILE A 216 -3.09 -19.01 3.52
N CYS A 217 -3.66 -18.81 4.71
CA CYS A 217 -4.77 -17.87 4.91
C CYS A 217 -4.37 -16.44 4.52
N ALA A 218 -3.19 -15.98 4.96
CA ALA A 218 -2.63 -14.67 4.59
C ALA A 218 -2.42 -14.54 3.08
N PHE A 219 -1.93 -15.59 2.41
CA PHE A 219 -1.76 -15.59 0.96
C PHE A 219 -3.09 -15.43 0.22
N ILE A 220 -4.14 -16.12 0.66
CA ILE A 220 -5.50 -15.98 0.09
C ILE A 220 -6.00 -14.55 0.30
N LEU A 221 -5.87 -14.00 1.50
CA LEU A 221 -6.29 -12.63 1.82
C LEU A 221 -5.55 -11.59 0.98
N SER A 222 -4.23 -11.75 0.80
CA SER A 222 -3.42 -10.91 -0.09
C SER A 222 -3.94 -10.96 -1.53
N ALA A 223 -4.20 -12.17 -2.05
CA ALA A 223 -4.74 -12.35 -3.39
C ALA A 223 -6.12 -11.70 -3.57
N LEU A 224 -7.01 -11.82 -2.56
CA LEU A 224 -8.32 -11.18 -2.57
C LEU A 224 -8.22 -9.65 -2.57
N TRP A 225 -7.28 -9.09 -1.81
CA TRP A 225 -7.01 -7.65 -1.80
C TRP A 225 -6.46 -7.16 -3.15
N VAL A 226 -5.47 -7.85 -3.71
CA VAL A 226 -4.90 -7.52 -5.03
C VAL A 226 -5.98 -7.58 -6.12
N LEU A 227 -6.83 -8.62 -6.07
CA LEU A 227 -7.97 -8.75 -6.99
C LEU A 227 -8.96 -7.60 -6.83
N HIS A 228 -9.28 -7.21 -5.59
CA HIS A 228 -10.18 -6.09 -5.33
C HIS A 228 -9.61 -4.78 -5.89
N VAL A 229 -8.34 -4.46 -5.62
CA VAL A 229 -7.67 -3.27 -6.17
C VAL A 229 -7.68 -3.30 -7.70
N ALA A 230 -7.38 -4.45 -8.31
CA ALA A 230 -7.33 -4.60 -9.77
C ALA A 230 -8.69 -4.48 -10.46
N LEU A 231 -9.78 -4.99 -9.86
CA LEU A 231 -11.11 -5.01 -10.47
C LEU A 231 -12.00 -3.82 -10.10
N TYR A 232 -11.78 -3.24 -8.92
CA TYR A 232 -12.62 -2.19 -8.36
C TYR A 232 -11.98 -0.80 -8.45
N VAL A 233 -10.67 -0.69 -8.17
CA VAL A 233 -9.98 0.61 -8.10
C VAL A 233 -9.36 1.03 -9.43
N LEU A 234 -8.78 0.07 -10.17
CA LEU A 234 -8.02 0.35 -11.40
C LEU A 234 -8.90 0.73 -12.62
N PRO A 235 -10.09 0.13 -12.84
CA PRO A 235 -10.94 0.47 -13.98
C PRO A 235 -11.84 1.70 -13.71
N ASN A 236 -12.01 2.59 -14.70
CA ASN A 236 -12.91 3.77 -14.62
C ASN A 236 -14.39 3.42 -14.37
N ARG A 237 -14.78 2.17 -14.63
CA ARG A 237 -16.09 1.61 -14.26
C ARG A 237 -15.81 0.32 -13.50
N PRO A 238 -16.22 0.19 -12.24
CA PRO A 238 -15.96 -1.02 -11.46
C PRO A 238 -16.63 -2.21 -12.14
N LEU A 239 -15.84 -3.25 -12.44
CA LEU A 239 -16.35 -4.44 -13.13
C LEU A 239 -17.13 -5.35 -12.19
N SER A 240 -16.71 -5.43 -10.94
CA SER A 240 -17.35 -6.23 -9.89
C SER A 240 -16.94 -5.71 -8.50
N SER A 241 -17.93 -5.46 -7.65
CA SER A 241 -17.74 -5.13 -6.23
C SER A 241 -17.61 -6.39 -5.37
N PHE A 242 -16.78 -7.35 -5.81
CA PHE A 242 -16.70 -8.70 -5.27
C PHE A 242 -16.60 -8.75 -3.73
N LEU A 243 -15.71 -7.94 -3.15
CA LEU A 243 -15.47 -7.94 -1.70
C LEU A 243 -16.68 -7.39 -0.91
N ASN A 244 -17.33 -6.35 -1.42
CA ASN A 244 -18.53 -5.78 -0.79
C ASN A 244 -19.69 -6.79 -0.84
N SER A 245 -19.90 -7.46 -1.98
CA SER A 245 -20.90 -8.52 -2.09
C SER A 245 -20.60 -9.72 -1.18
N TYR A 246 -19.31 -10.05 -0.97
CA TYR A 246 -18.90 -11.05 0.00
C TYR A 246 -19.25 -10.66 1.44
N PHE A 247 -18.98 -9.40 1.84
CA PHE A 247 -19.33 -8.93 3.18
C PHE A 247 -20.85 -8.86 3.40
N GLU A 248 -21.61 -8.38 2.42
CA GLU A 248 -23.08 -8.36 2.48
C GLU A 248 -23.67 -9.77 2.60
N TRP A 249 -23.13 -10.73 1.84
CA TRP A 249 -23.55 -12.13 1.94
C TRP A 249 -23.24 -12.75 3.31
N PHE A 250 -22.08 -12.44 3.88
CA PHE A 250 -21.68 -12.95 5.19
C PHE A 250 -22.50 -12.36 6.34
N ASP A 251 -22.84 -11.07 6.25
CA ASP A 251 -23.68 -10.36 7.23
C ASP A 251 -25.11 -10.92 7.26
N LEU A 252 -25.64 -11.34 6.09
CA LEU A 252 -26.93 -12.01 5.98
C LEU A 252 -26.97 -13.40 6.63
N TRP A 253 -25.86 -14.15 6.58
CA TRP A 253 -25.80 -15.49 7.18
C TRP A 253 -25.55 -15.44 8.69
N PHE A 254 -24.59 -14.62 9.14
CA PHE A 254 -24.34 -14.37 10.56
C PHE A 254 -23.59 -13.03 10.77
N PRO A 255 -24.24 -12.01 11.37
CA PRO A 255 -23.68 -10.66 11.44
C PRO A 255 -22.32 -10.54 12.13
N LEU A 256 -22.06 -11.36 13.16
CA LEU A 256 -20.79 -11.33 13.88
C LEU A 256 -19.61 -11.76 12.99
N PHE A 257 -19.82 -12.67 12.04
CA PHE A 257 -18.77 -13.04 11.09
C PHE A 257 -18.56 -11.96 10.01
N GLY A 258 -19.60 -11.19 9.64
CA GLY A 258 -19.45 -10.03 8.77
C GLY A 258 -18.51 -8.98 9.37
N VAL A 259 -18.77 -8.58 10.63
CA VAL A 259 -17.92 -7.64 11.36
C VAL A 259 -16.50 -8.19 11.58
N LEU A 260 -16.37 -9.46 11.94
CA LEU A 260 -15.07 -10.11 12.16
C LEU A 260 -14.26 -10.19 10.86
N SER A 261 -14.89 -10.48 9.73
CA SER A 261 -14.24 -10.53 8.42
C SER A 261 -13.74 -9.14 8.00
N VAL A 262 -14.57 -8.09 8.15
CA VAL A 262 -14.14 -6.71 7.89
C VAL A 262 -12.96 -6.33 8.79
N ALA A 263 -13.05 -6.62 10.10
CA ALA A 263 -11.97 -6.35 11.04
C ALA A 263 -10.67 -7.06 10.63
N LEU A 264 -10.75 -8.34 10.24
CA LEU A 264 -9.60 -9.12 9.79
C LEU A 264 -8.96 -8.51 8.54
N PHE A 265 -9.77 -8.14 7.53
CA PHE A 265 -9.29 -7.50 6.31
C PHE A 265 -8.65 -6.13 6.56
N THR A 266 -9.15 -5.38 7.55
CA THR A 266 -8.57 -4.07 7.92
C THR A 266 -7.30 -4.18 8.76
N VAL A 267 -7.19 -5.16 9.66
CA VAL A 267 -5.98 -5.38 10.47
C VAL A 267 -4.84 -5.99 9.63
N TYR A 268 -5.20 -6.73 8.59
CA TYR A 268 -4.26 -7.34 7.66
C TYR A 268 -3.47 -6.31 6.81
N LEU A 269 -3.99 -5.09 6.69
CA LEU A 269 -3.48 -4.04 5.80
C LEU A 269 -2.81 -2.91 6.58
#